data_AF-A0E6Z3-F1
#
_entry.id   AF-A0E6Z3-F1
#
_cell.length_a   1.000
_cell.length_b   1.000
_cell.length_c   1.000
_cell.angle_alpha   90.00
_cell.angle_beta   90.00
_cell.angle_gamma   90.00
#
_symmetry.space_group_name_H-M   'P 1'
#
loop_
_entity.id
_entity.type
_entity.pdbx_description
1 polymer ?
#
loop_
_entity_poly.entity_id
_entity_poly.type
_entity_poly.pdbx_seq_one_letter_code
_entity_poly.pdbx_strand_id
1 'polypeptide(L)'
;MLEKFQRSNMKILTSFEKYVKELNAQNLTWSPVHTEKFWKENVKKFEENDFLLIRKLAEILKSNSNQNVAVACYDLGEFCRFHPFGKVVLEQLNAKQEIMRQARNDDQQIRENALLSLQKIMLHNWQV
;
A
#
# COMPACT_ATOMS: atom_id res chain seq x y z
N MET A 1 2.87 -27.95 16.54
CA MET A 1 3.18 -26.50 16.62
C MET A 1 4.06 -26.05 15.44
N LEU A 2 5.14 -26.79 15.14
CA LEU A 2 6.03 -26.54 14.00
C LEU A 2 5.35 -26.54 12.62
N GLU A 3 4.50 -27.53 12.32
CA GLU A 3 3.82 -27.63 11.01
C GLU A 3 2.86 -26.47 10.75
N LYS A 4 2.16 -25.98 11.78
CA LYS A 4 1.28 -24.81 11.68
C LYS A 4 2.08 -23.54 11.41
N PHE A 5 3.26 -23.40 12.03
CA PHE A 5 4.18 -22.28 11.81
C PHE A 5 4.74 -22.31 10.38
N GLN A 6 5.24 -23.46 9.91
CA GLN A 6 5.73 -23.64 8.54
C GLN A 6 4.66 -23.36 7.48
N ARG A 7 3.43 -23.88 7.68
CA ARG A 7 2.32 -23.64 6.75
C ARG A 7 1.89 -22.18 6.70
N SER A 8 1.96 -21.48 7.82
CA SER A 8 1.64 -20.04 7.89
C SER A 8 2.72 -19.22 7.18
N ASN A 9 4.00 -19.53 7.41
CA ASN A 9 5.11 -18.87 6.70
C ASN A 9 5.07 -19.10 5.19
N MET A 10 4.75 -20.32 4.73
CA MET A 10 4.56 -20.60 3.30
C MET A 10 3.41 -19.81 2.68
N LYS A 11 2.29 -19.64 3.40
CA LYS A 11 1.17 -18.81 2.93
C LYS A 11 1.54 -17.33 2.85
N ILE A 12 2.36 -16.83 3.77
CA ILE A 12 2.84 -15.44 3.79
C ILE A 12 3.84 -15.18 2.67
N LEU A 13 4.77 -16.11 2.40
CA LEU A 13 5.73 -15.99 1.31
C LEU A 13 5.02 -15.95 -0.05
N THR A 14 4.07 -16.88 -0.26
CA THR A 14 3.30 -16.93 -1.52
C THR A 14 2.40 -15.71 -1.72
N SER A 15 1.84 -15.14 -0.66
CA SER A 15 1.02 -13.92 -0.76
C SER A 15 1.86 -12.67 -1.04
N PHE A 16 3.04 -12.53 -0.43
CA PHE A 16 3.94 -11.40 -0.73
C PHE A 16 4.53 -11.47 -2.13
N GLU A 17 4.93 -12.65 -2.60
CA GLU A 17 5.37 -12.85 -4.00
C GLU A 17 4.26 -12.49 -4.99
N LYS A 18 3.00 -12.81 -4.67
CA LYS A 18 1.85 -12.41 -5.49
C LYS A 18 1.72 -10.88 -5.53
N TYR A 19 1.82 -10.18 -4.40
CA TYR A 19 1.82 -8.72 -4.36
C TYR A 19 2.91 -8.13 -5.28
N VAL A 20 4.14 -8.64 -5.14
CA VAL A 20 5.29 -8.18 -5.93
C VAL A 20 5.07 -8.42 -7.43
N LYS A 21 4.45 -9.54 -7.82
CA LYS A 21 4.09 -9.83 -9.21
C LYS A 21 3.04 -8.85 -9.74
N GLU A 22 1.95 -8.60 -9.00
CA GLU A 22 0.91 -7.63 -9.38
C GLU A 22 1.51 -6.22 -9.56
N LEU A 23 2.34 -5.78 -8.61
CA LEU A 23 2.99 -4.48 -8.63
C LEU A 23 3.98 -4.32 -9.80
N ASN A 24 4.83 -5.32 -10.05
CA ASN A 24 5.78 -5.27 -11.15
C ASN A 24 5.10 -5.31 -12.52
N ALA A 25 3.97 -6.01 -12.64
CA ALA A 25 3.18 -6.05 -13.85
C ALA A 25 2.31 -4.79 -14.06
N GLN A 26 2.26 -3.88 -13.07
CA GLN A 26 1.30 -2.76 -13.02
C GLN A 26 -0.14 -3.23 -13.30
N ASN A 27 -0.52 -4.36 -12.72
CA ASN A 27 -1.85 -4.92 -12.82
C ASN A 27 -2.34 -5.26 -11.42
N LEU A 28 -2.69 -4.21 -10.67
CA LEU A 28 -3.18 -4.33 -9.30
C LEU A 28 -4.67 -4.68 -9.35
N THR A 29 -5.05 -5.71 -8.61
CA THR A 29 -6.45 -6.15 -8.53
C THR A 29 -6.88 -6.22 -7.08
N TRP A 30 -8.14 -5.89 -6.78
CA TRP A 30 -8.67 -6.08 -5.43
C TRP A 30 -8.63 -7.58 -5.08
N SER A 31 -7.65 -7.95 -4.26
CA SER A 31 -7.35 -9.33 -3.93
C SER A 31 -6.82 -9.40 -2.49
N PRO A 32 -6.68 -10.60 -1.89
CA PRO A 32 -6.25 -10.74 -0.49
C PRO A 32 -4.92 -10.04 -0.14
N VAL A 33 -4.08 -9.72 -1.14
CA VAL A 33 -2.80 -9.02 -0.95
C VAL A 33 -2.94 -7.49 -0.86
N HIS A 34 -4.14 -6.94 -1.08
CA HIS A 34 -4.44 -5.52 -0.96
C HIS A 34 -5.45 -5.29 0.17
N THR A 35 -5.15 -5.81 1.36
CA THR A 35 -6.04 -5.77 2.54
C THR A 35 -5.29 -5.33 3.79
N GLU A 36 -6.02 -4.79 4.77
CA GLU A 36 -5.48 -4.43 6.09
C GLU A 36 -4.67 -5.58 6.70
N LYS A 37 -5.20 -6.81 6.61
CA LYS A 37 -4.54 -8.00 7.15
C LYS A 37 -3.19 -8.25 6.47
N PHE A 38 -3.14 -8.19 5.14
CA PHE A 38 -1.89 -8.36 4.40
C PHE A 38 -0.86 -7.31 4.82
N TRP A 39 -1.27 -6.04 4.86
CA TRP A 39 -0.37 -4.94 5.22
C TRP A 39 0.13 -5.09 6.65
N LYS A 40 -0.74 -5.36 7.62
CA LYS A 40 -0.34 -5.61 9.01
C LYS A 40 0.67 -6.75 9.15
N GLU A 41 0.57 -7.79 8.33
CA GLU A 41 1.48 -8.95 8.37
C GLU A 41 2.80 -8.70 7.63
N ASN A 42 2.82 -7.88 6.58
CA ASN A 42 3.96 -7.78 5.65
C ASN A 42 4.64 -6.41 5.60
N VAL A 43 4.12 -5.37 6.27
CA VAL A 43 4.58 -3.98 6.11
C VAL A 43 6.09 -3.80 6.27
N LYS A 44 6.74 -4.55 7.18
CA LYS A 44 8.20 -4.46 7.40
C LYS A 44 9.03 -4.90 6.20
N LYS A 45 8.53 -5.84 5.38
CA LYS A 45 9.22 -6.28 4.16
C LYS A 45 9.33 -5.18 3.12
N PHE A 46 8.46 -4.17 3.19
CA PHE A 46 8.51 -3.04 2.29
C PHE A 46 9.67 -2.08 2.58
N GLU A 47 10.44 -2.25 3.67
CA GLU A 47 11.69 -1.51 3.92
C GLU A 47 12.82 -1.94 2.95
N GLU A 48 12.74 -3.14 2.39
CA GLU A 48 13.77 -3.71 1.54
C GLU A 48 14.07 -2.84 0.31
N ASN A 49 15.35 -2.80 -0.05
CA ASN A 49 15.87 -1.98 -1.15
C ASN A 49 15.45 -0.51 -1.03
N ASP A 50 15.53 0.02 0.20
CA ASP A 50 15.21 1.40 0.53
C ASP A 50 13.78 1.75 0.10
N PHE A 51 12.78 0.97 0.51
CA PHE A 51 11.38 1.22 0.13
C PHE A 51 11.08 1.18 -1.39
N LEU A 52 11.81 0.36 -2.15
CA LEU A 52 11.64 0.25 -3.61
C LEU A 52 10.20 -0.05 -4.03
N LEU A 53 9.50 -0.95 -3.33
CA LEU A 53 8.12 -1.31 -3.67
C LEU A 53 7.14 -0.16 -3.38
N ILE A 54 7.37 0.62 -2.32
CA ILE A 54 6.56 1.80 -2.02
C ILE A 54 6.79 2.89 -3.06
N ARG A 55 8.03 3.07 -3.53
CA ARG A 55 8.32 3.98 -4.67
C ARG A 55 7.55 3.58 -5.92
N LYS A 56 7.57 2.30 -6.29
CA LYS A 56 6.82 1.79 -7.44
C LYS A 56 5.32 2.06 -7.29
N LEU A 57 4.78 1.83 -6.09
CA LEU A 57 3.37 2.07 -5.79
C LEU A 57 3.01 3.56 -5.87
N ALA A 58 3.89 4.46 -5.41
CA ALA A 58 3.70 5.91 -5.54
C ALA A 58 3.66 6.36 -7.01
N GLU A 59 4.47 5.77 -7.89
CA GLU A 59 4.39 6.08 -9.32
C GLU A 59 3.10 5.57 -9.99
N ILE A 60 2.49 4.48 -9.48
CA ILE A 60 1.21 3.98 -9.99
C ILE A 60 0.06 4.97 -9.80
N LEU A 61 0.15 5.88 -8.83
CA LEU A 61 -0.85 6.94 -8.64
C LEU A 61 -1.07 7.79 -9.89
N LYS A 62 -0.09 7.86 -10.80
CA LYS A 62 -0.16 8.60 -12.06
C LYS A 62 -0.54 7.72 -13.25
N SER A 63 -0.88 6.45 -13.04
CA SER A 63 -1.25 5.53 -14.13
C SER A 63 -2.60 5.88 -14.74
N ASN A 64 -2.83 5.44 -15.98
CA ASN A 64 -4.10 5.60 -16.69
C ASN A 64 -5.16 4.56 -16.28
N SER A 65 -4.84 3.62 -15.39
CA SER A 65 -5.75 2.58 -14.94
C SER A 65 -6.40 3.00 -13.63
N ASN A 66 -7.71 3.27 -13.67
CA ASN A 66 -8.45 3.69 -12.48
C ASN A 66 -8.35 2.67 -11.34
N GLN A 67 -8.41 1.38 -11.69
CA GLN A 67 -8.27 0.29 -10.71
C GLN A 67 -6.89 0.33 -10.04
N ASN A 68 -5.81 0.50 -10.82
CA ASN A 68 -4.47 0.57 -10.26
C ASN A 68 -4.31 1.78 -9.33
N VAL A 69 -4.80 2.95 -9.74
CA VAL A 69 -4.74 4.17 -8.92
C VAL A 69 -5.54 4.00 -7.63
N ALA A 70 -6.73 3.40 -7.68
CA ALA A 70 -7.57 3.16 -6.51
C ALA A 70 -6.90 2.21 -5.51
N VAL A 71 -6.35 1.09 -6.00
CA VAL A 71 -5.61 0.13 -5.15
C VAL A 71 -4.35 0.77 -4.57
N ALA A 72 -3.59 1.53 -5.37
CA ALA A 72 -2.40 2.22 -4.89
C ALA A 72 -2.70 3.27 -3.81
N CYS A 73 -3.79 4.02 -3.95
CA CYS A 73 -4.25 4.95 -2.91
C CYS A 73 -4.51 4.22 -1.59
N TYR A 74 -5.25 3.11 -1.64
CA TYR A 74 -5.57 2.31 -0.46
C TYR A 74 -4.31 1.77 0.21
N ASP A 75 -3.46 1.13 -0.57
CA ASP A 75 -2.23 0.48 -0.12
C ASP A 75 -1.25 1.45 0.53
N LEU A 76 -1.03 2.64 -0.05
CA LEU A 76 -0.17 3.66 0.55
C LEU A 76 -0.73 4.16 1.89
N GLY A 77 -2.06 4.19 2.02
CA GLY A 77 -2.72 4.50 3.29
C GLY A 77 -2.50 3.43 4.34
N GLU A 78 -2.57 2.15 3.98
CA GLU A 78 -2.24 1.02 4.87
C GLU A 78 -0.76 1.00 5.26
N PHE A 79 0.14 1.25 4.30
CA PHE A 79 1.56 1.41 4.58
C PHE A 79 1.80 2.54 5.60
N CYS A 80 1.22 3.72 5.40
CA CYS A 80 1.36 4.82 6.34
C CYS A 80 0.78 4.49 7.72
N ARG A 81 -0.34 3.75 7.77
CA ARG A 81 -1.00 3.36 9.01
C ARG A 81 -0.17 2.38 9.84
N PHE A 82 0.46 1.40 9.19
CA PHE A 82 1.13 0.29 9.87
C PHE A 82 2.65 0.39 9.96
N HIS A 83 3.28 1.24 9.14
CA HIS A 83 4.72 1.42 9.18
C HIS A 83 5.11 2.61 10.08
N PRO A 84 6.02 2.46 11.06
CA PRO A 84 6.45 3.56 11.94
C PRO A 84 7.01 4.77 11.18
N PHE A 85 7.71 4.51 10.06
CA PHE A 85 8.27 5.55 9.20
C PHE A 85 7.38 5.88 7.99
N GLY A 86 6.17 5.33 7.93
CA GLY A 86 5.33 5.39 6.73
C GLY A 86 5.03 6.82 6.29
N LYS A 87 4.69 7.70 7.23
CA LYS A 87 4.45 9.13 6.94
C LYS A 87 5.67 9.84 6.36
N VAL A 88 6.85 9.63 6.95
CA VAL A 88 8.12 10.23 6.49
C VAL A 88 8.45 9.76 5.08
N VAL A 89 8.32 8.46 4.81
CA VAL A 89 8.56 7.90 3.47
C VAL A 89 7.58 8.47 2.45
N LEU A 90 6.28 8.56 2.76
CA LEU A 90 5.30 9.14 1.83
C LEU A 90 5.55 10.64 1.56
N GLU A 91 6.03 11.39 2.55
CA GLU A 91 6.42 12.79 2.39
C GLU A 91 7.64 12.93 1.47
N GLN A 92 8.69 12.13 1.67
CA GLN A 92 9.89 12.13 0.81
C GLN A 92 9.57 11.78 -0.65
N LEU A 93 8.57 10.93 -0.88
CA LEU A 93 8.13 10.54 -2.22
C LEU A 93 7.11 11.50 -2.84
N ASN A 94 6.73 12.59 -2.15
CA ASN A 94 5.60 13.46 -2.52
C ASN A 94 4.28 12.71 -2.74
N ALA A 95 4.15 11.48 -2.22
CA ALA A 95 3.00 10.63 -2.45
C ALA A 95 1.72 11.22 -1.84
N LYS A 96 1.84 11.90 -0.70
CA LYS A 96 0.70 12.60 -0.06
C LYS A 96 0.08 13.66 -0.98
N GLN A 97 0.91 14.43 -1.69
CA GLN A 97 0.41 15.45 -2.63
C GLN A 97 -0.35 14.82 -3.79
N GLU A 98 0.17 13.71 -4.32
CA GLU A 98 -0.48 12.98 -5.39
C GLU A 98 -1.79 12.33 -4.92
N ILE A 99 -1.84 11.74 -3.73
CA ILE A 99 -3.08 11.21 -3.14
C ILE A 99 -4.12 12.34 -2.95
N MET A 100 -3.69 13.54 -2.53
CA MET A 100 -4.58 14.71 -2.45
C MET A 100 -5.15 15.12 -3.81
N ARG A 101 -4.37 14.99 -4.89
CA ARG A 101 -4.86 15.19 -6.26
C ARG A 101 -5.90 14.14 -6.62
N GLN A 102 -5.64 12.87 -6.31
CA GLN A 102 -6.56 11.76 -6.58
C GLN A 102 -7.86 11.83 -5.78
N ALA A 103 -7.85 12.44 -4.60
CA ALA A 103 -9.07 12.70 -3.82
C ALA A 103 -10.08 13.61 -4.54
N ARG A 104 -9.68 14.26 -5.64
CA ARG A 104 -10.52 15.10 -6.50
C ARG A 104 -10.77 14.49 -7.89
N ASN A 105 -10.39 13.22 -8.10
CA ASN A 105 -10.58 12.53 -9.39
C ASN A 105 -12.07 12.40 -9.74
N ASP A 106 -12.46 12.26 -11.00
CA ASP A 106 -13.87 12.04 -11.40
C ASP A 106 -14.34 10.60 -11.16
N ASP A 107 -13.41 9.64 -11.07
CA ASP A 107 -13.68 8.27 -10.68
C ASP A 107 -13.97 8.15 -9.18
N GLN A 108 -15.14 7.60 -8.84
CA GLN A 108 -15.58 7.46 -7.45
C GLN A 108 -14.68 6.55 -6.63
N GLN A 109 -14.22 5.43 -7.20
CA GLN A 109 -13.42 4.46 -6.48
C GLN A 109 -12.03 5.03 -6.14
N ILE A 110 -11.44 5.80 -7.06
CA ILE A 110 -10.20 6.54 -6.80
C ILE A 110 -10.41 7.55 -5.68
N ARG A 111 -11.45 8.40 -5.76
CA ARG A 111 -11.72 9.43 -4.74
C ARG A 111 -11.88 8.83 -3.35
N GLU A 112 -12.69 7.79 -3.22
CA GLU A 112 -12.99 7.16 -1.92
C GLU A 112 -11.71 6.56 -1.29
N ASN A 113 -10.91 5.84 -2.08
CA ASN A 113 -9.67 5.25 -1.58
C ASN A 113 -8.60 6.31 -1.27
N ALA A 114 -8.53 7.39 -2.06
CA ALA A 114 -7.64 8.51 -1.79
C ALA A 114 -8.02 9.25 -0.50
N LEU A 115 -9.31 9.54 -0.29
CA LEU A 115 -9.79 10.17 0.94
C LEU A 115 -9.55 9.29 2.17
N LEU A 116 -9.82 7.98 2.06
CA LEU A 116 -9.51 7.01 3.12
C LEU A 116 -8.00 6.98 3.43
N SER A 117 -7.16 7.03 2.40
CA SER A 117 -5.71 7.09 2.56
C SER A 117 -5.26 8.36 3.31
N LEU A 118 -5.80 9.52 2.94
CA LEU A 118 -5.53 10.78 3.65
C LEU A 118 -5.99 10.74 5.10
N GLN A 119 -7.14 10.14 5.39
CA GLN A 119 -7.61 9.93 6.76
C GLN A 119 -6.59 9.11 7.57
N LYS A 120 -6.09 8.00 7.02
CA LYS A 120 -5.06 7.17 7.67
C LYS A 120 -3.75 7.94 7.91
N ILE A 121 -3.31 8.73 6.92
CA ILE A 121 -2.12 9.58 7.02
C ILE A 121 -2.28 10.64 8.13
N MET A 122 -3.46 11.23 8.26
CA MET A 122 -3.75 12.27 9.28
C MET A 122 -3.88 11.70 10.69
N LEU A 123 -4.45 10.50 10.82
CA LEU A 123 -4.61 9.79 12.09
C LEU A 123 -3.30 9.19 12.60
N HIS A 124 -2.24 9.19 11.80
CA HIS A 124 -0.89 8.82 12.25
C HIS A 124 -0.29 9.93 13.13
N ASN A 125 -0.93 10.10 14.29
CA ASN A 125 -0.45 10.74 15.51
C ASN A 125 -0.60 9.67 16.60
N TRP A 126 0.36 9.58 17.52
CA TRP A 126 0.40 8.71 18.70
C TRP A 126 0.99 7.30 18.52
N GLN A 127 2.32 7.23 18.39
CA GLN A 127 3.14 6.63 19.45
C GLN A 127 4.38 7.53 19.65
N VAL A 128 4.38 8.21 20.80
CA VAL A 128 5.58 8.78 21.44
C VAL A 128 6.41 7.62 21.97
#